data_AF-A0A386ZEB7-F1
#
_entry.id   AF-A0A386ZEB7-F1
#
_cell.length_a   1.000
_cell.length_b   1.000
_cell.length_c   1.000
_cell.angle_alpha   90.00
_cell.angle_beta   90.00
_cell.angle_gamma   90.00
#
_symmetry.space_group_name_H-M   'P 1'
#
loop_
_entity.id
_entity.type
_entity.pdbx_description
1 polymer ?
#
loop_
_entity_poly.entity_id
_entity_poly.type
_entity_poly.pdbx_seq_one_letter_code
_entity_poly.pdbx_strand_id
1 'polypeptide(L)'
;MTFAVLTKSLRDNRRGLLRWILGITLAATAYASFYPRMAKNGAAQVANLPDGLREALHMDDIGSAAGYLGSSVFGLIVPLLAMCFGVALGARATAADEESGTLDLLLAHPVTRTEVLLQRFGALACRPRRWAWRCGWA
;
A
#
# COMPACT_ATOMS: atom_id res chain seq x y z
N MET A 1 14.70 -8.21 24.86
CA MET A 1 13.95 -9.15 23.98
C MET A 1 12.90 -8.45 23.10
N THR A 2 12.91 -7.12 23.04
CA THR A 2 11.78 -6.27 22.60
C THR A 2 11.56 -6.17 21.08
N PHE A 3 12.51 -6.64 20.25
CA PHE A 3 12.45 -6.45 18.78
C PHE A 3 12.26 -7.75 17.98
N ALA A 4 12.18 -8.91 18.63
CA ALA A 4 12.09 -10.19 17.93
C ALA A 4 10.78 -10.33 17.14
N VAL A 5 9.65 -9.92 17.73
CA VAL A 5 8.33 -9.94 17.08
C VAL A 5 8.28 -8.94 15.92
N LEU A 6 8.81 -7.73 16.12
CA LEU A 6 8.90 -6.69 15.10
C LEU A 6 9.69 -7.16 13.87
N THR A 7 10.88 -7.71 14.09
CA THR A 7 11.77 -8.14 13.00
C THR A 7 11.25 -9.36 12.25
N LYS A 8 10.60 -10.30 12.95
CA LYS A 8 9.96 -11.47 12.32
C LYS A 8 8.76 -11.06 11.48
N SER A 9 7.88 -10.21 12.01
CA SER A 9 6.71 -9.71 11.27
C SER A 9 7.11 -8.95 10.00
N LEU A 10 8.15 -8.11 10.07
CA LEU A 10 8.72 -7.43 8.90
C LEU A 10 9.32 -8.39 7.87
N ARG A 11 10.00 -9.45 8.33
CA ARG A 11 10.60 -10.46 7.44
C ARG A 11 9.55 -11.30 6.73
N ASP A 12 8.48 -11.65 7.41
CA ASP A 12 7.42 -12.49 6.86
C ASP A 12 6.57 -11.69 5.84
N ASN A 13 6.36 -10.39 6.06
CA ASN A 13 5.57 -9.56 5.14
C ASN A 13 6.33 -8.97 3.94
N ARG A 14 7.67 -9.02 3.92
CA ARG A 14 8.48 -8.39 2.84
C ARG A 14 8.12 -8.86 1.44
N ARG A 15 7.83 -10.16 1.26
CA ARG A 15 7.46 -10.76 -0.04
C ARG A 15 6.04 -10.33 -0.45
N GLY A 16 5.14 -10.13 0.52
CA GLY A 16 3.83 -9.55 0.29
C GLY A 16 3.96 -8.12 -0.23
N LEU A 17 4.81 -7.33 0.41
CA LEU A 17 5.05 -5.93 0.07
C LEU A 17 5.72 -5.77 -1.31
N LEU A 18 6.73 -6.59 -1.62
CA LEU A 18 7.36 -6.59 -2.95
C LEU A 18 6.37 -6.95 -4.06
N ARG A 19 5.53 -7.97 -3.84
CA ARG A 19 4.44 -8.31 -4.78
C ARG A 19 3.45 -7.16 -4.94
N TRP A 20 3.16 -6.45 -3.86
CA TRP A 20 2.26 -5.30 -3.89
C TRP A 20 2.85 -4.10 -4.64
N ILE A 21 4.12 -3.75 -4.39
CA ILE A 21 4.82 -2.72 -5.16
C ILE A 21 4.82 -3.09 -6.64
N LEU A 22 5.17 -4.34 -6.96
CA LEU A 22 5.17 -4.81 -8.34
C LEU A 22 3.78 -4.71 -8.98
N GLY A 23 2.73 -5.10 -8.25
CA GLY A 23 1.35 -5.01 -8.71
C GLY A 23 0.89 -3.57 -8.96
N ILE A 24 1.18 -2.65 -8.03
CA ILE A 24 0.86 -1.22 -8.20
C ILE A 24 1.63 -0.64 -9.39
N THR A 25 2.92 -0.92 -9.50
CA THR A 25 3.74 -0.45 -10.63
C THR A 25 3.19 -0.97 -11.95
N LEU A 26 2.87 -2.27 -12.03
CA LEU A 26 2.33 -2.87 -13.24
C LEU A 26 0.94 -2.33 -13.61
N ALA A 27 0.07 -2.12 -12.63
CA ALA A 27 -1.22 -1.48 -12.82
C ALA A 27 -1.08 -0.03 -13.28
N ALA A 28 -0.17 0.74 -12.67
CA ALA A 28 0.12 2.12 -13.07
C ALA A 28 0.69 2.20 -14.49
N THR A 29 1.61 1.31 -14.86
CA THR A 29 2.16 1.25 -16.23
C THR A 29 1.10 0.84 -17.25
N ALA A 30 0.28 -0.15 -16.94
CA ALA A 30 -0.83 -0.55 -17.79
C ALA A 30 -1.82 0.62 -18.01
N TYR A 31 -2.15 1.35 -16.95
CA TYR A 31 -3.02 2.52 -17.04
C TYR A 31 -2.37 3.68 -17.82
N ALA A 32 -1.07 3.91 -17.63
CA ALA A 32 -0.30 4.90 -18.38
C ALA A 32 -0.28 4.60 -19.87
N SER A 33 -0.33 3.32 -20.28
CA SER A 33 -0.40 2.94 -21.69
C SER A 33 -1.67 3.44 -22.41
N PHE A 34 -2.72 3.81 -21.67
CA PHE A 34 -3.93 4.42 -22.26
C PHE A 34 -3.80 5.91 -22.53
N TYR A 35 -2.74 6.58 -22.04
CA TYR A 35 -2.51 8.00 -22.24
C TYR A 35 -2.64 8.47 -23.70
N PRO A 36 -2.09 7.79 -24.73
CA PRO A 36 -2.19 8.27 -26.11
C PRO A 36 -3.63 8.37 -26.62
N ARG A 37 -4.54 7.57 -26.05
CA ARG A 37 -5.98 7.63 -26.36
C ARG A 37 -6.66 8.79 -25.66
N MET A 38 -6.26 9.10 -24.42
CA MET A 38 -6.74 10.28 -23.71
C MET A 38 -6.15 11.59 -24.21
N ALA A 39 -4.89 11.63 -24.64
CA ALA A 39 -4.30 12.80 -25.27
C ALA A 39 -5.07 13.22 -26.54
N LYS A 40 -5.62 12.25 -27.28
CA LYS A 40 -6.40 12.53 -28.51
C LYS A 40 -7.85 12.94 -28.24
N ASN A 41 -8.53 12.31 -27.27
CA ASN A 41 -9.98 12.42 -27.10
C ASN A 41 -10.42 12.88 -25.69
N GLY A 42 -9.48 13.11 -24.77
CA GLY A 42 -9.74 13.36 -23.36
C GLY A 42 -10.34 14.73 -23.09
N ALA A 43 -9.90 15.76 -23.83
CA ALA A 43 -10.44 17.11 -23.71
C ALA A 43 -11.97 17.16 -23.97
N ALA A 44 -12.46 16.41 -24.96
CA ALA A 44 -13.90 16.35 -25.26
C ALA A 44 -14.71 15.62 -24.18
N GLN A 45 -14.10 14.66 -23.48
CA GLN A 45 -14.76 13.93 -22.39
C GLN A 45 -14.87 14.79 -21.12
N VAL A 46 -13.82 15.56 -20.81
CA VAL A 46 -13.78 16.43 -19.63
C VAL A 46 -14.60 17.70 -19.82
N ALA A 47 -14.78 18.16 -21.07
CA ALA A 47 -15.58 19.35 -21.41
C ALA A 47 -17.05 19.30 -20.96
N ASN A 48 -17.60 18.12 -20.71
CA ASN A 48 -18.97 17.94 -20.21
C ASN A 48 -19.06 17.81 -18.68
N LEU A 49 -17.93 17.74 -17.97
CA LEU A 49 -17.93 17.71 -16.50
C LEU A 49 -18.13 19.13 -15.93
N PRO A 50 -18.90 19.30 -14.85
CA PRO A 50 -18.98 20.55 -14.08
C PRO A 50 -17.61 20.99 -13.57
N ASP A 51 -17.35 22.30 -13.52
CA ASP A 51 -16.04 22.85 -13.15
C ASP A 51 -15.60 22.42 -11.73
N GLY A 52 -16.54 22.36 -10.77
CA GLY A 52 -16.25 21.89 -9.41
C GLY A 52 -15.78 20.43 -9.34
N LEU A 53 -16.19 19.57 -10.28
CA LEU A 53 -15.69 18.20 -10.37
C LEU A 53 -14.32 18.12 -11.04
N ARG A 54 -14.05 18.99 -12.01
CA ARG A 54 -12.72 19.06 -12.65
C ARG A 54 -11.67 19.49 -11.66
N GLU A 55 -11.97 20.50 -10.86
CA GLU A 55 -11.07 21.05 -9.86
C GLU A 55 -10.83 20.05 -8.72
N ALA A 56 -11.90 19.40 -8.23
CA ALA A 56 -11.79 18.37 -7.19
C ALA A 56 -10.98 17.13 -7.61
N LEU A 57 -10.98 16.80 -8.91
CA LEU A 57 -10.25 15.66 -9.47
C LEU A 57 -8.95 16.06 -10.19
N HIS A 58 -8.56 17.34 -10.14
CA HIS A 58 -7.41 17.91 -10.86
C HIS A 58 -7.38 17.54 -12.36
N MET A 59 -8.52 17.61 -13.03
CA MET A 59 -8.70 17.22 -14.44
C MET A 59 -8.43 18.34 -15.45
N ASP A 60 -7.87 19.46 -15.00
CA ASP A 60 -7.70 20.69 -15.78
C ASP A 60 -6.77 20.51 -17.00
N ASP A 61 -5.82 19.58 -16.90
CA ASP A 61 -4.85 19.27 -17.97
C ASP A 61 -4.72 17.76 -18.23
N ILE A 62 -5.84 17.06 -18.40
CA ILE A 62 -5.85 15.62 -18.76
C ILE A 62 -5.22 15.35 -20.14
N GLY A 63 -5.11 16.37 -21.00
CA GLY A 63 -4.45 16.26 -22.30
C GLY A 63 -2.95 16.05 -22.21
N SER A 64 -2.30 16.50 -21.12
CA SER A 64 -0.88 16.30 -20.89
C SER A 64 -0.59 15.03 -20.08
N ALA A 65 0.60 14.46 -20.30
CA ALA A 65 1.04 13.25 -19.60
C ALA A 65 1.12 13.47 -18.08
N ALA A 66 1.55 14.66 -17.66
CA ALA A 66 1.67 15.02 -16.25
C ALA A 66 0.29 15.15 -15.59
N GLY A 67 -0.67 15.84 -16.22
CA GLY A 67 -2.01 16.01 -15.67
C GLY A 67 -2.82 14.71 -15.67
N TYR A 68 -2.71 13.87 -16.70
CA TYR A 68 -3.35 12.55 -16.73
C TYR A 68 -2.84 11.62 -15.63
N LEU A 69 -1.52 11.52 -15.44
CA LEU A 69 -0.94 10.68 -14.40
C LEU A 69 -1.21 11.25 -13.00
N GLY A 70 -1.13 12.57 -12.83
CA GLY A 70 -1.39 13.26 -11.57
C GLY A 70 -2.81 13.02 -11.07
N SER A 71 -3.82 13.26 -11.91
CA SER A 71 -5.23 13.09 -11.56
C SER A 71 -5.62 11.62 -11.39
N SER A 72 -5.32 10.78 -12.38
CA SER A 72 -5.87 9.42 -12.41
C SER A 72 -5.01 8.44 -11.62
N VAL A 73 -3.71 8.37 -11.92
CA VAL A 73 -2.83 7.35 -11.31
C VAL A 73 -2.53 7.70 -9.87
N PHE A 74 -2.05 8.91 -9.62
CA PHE A 74 -1.66 9.34 -8.27
C PHE A 74 -2.83 9.85 -7.44
N GLY A 75 -3.85 10.45 -8.07
CA GLY A 75 -5.04 10.95 -7.37
C GLY A 75 -6.09 9.89 -7.04
N LEU A 76 -6.22 8.82 -7.85
CA LEU A 76 -7.26 7.79 -7.65
C LEU A 76 -6.69 6.38 -7.49
N ILE A 77 -5.94 5.89 -8.47
CA ILE A 77 -5.55 4.47 -8.53
C ILE A 77 -4.63 4.08 -7.37
N VAL A 78 -3.55 4.84 -7.14
CA VAL A 78 -2.58 4.55 -6.09
C VAL A 78 -3.20 4.62 -4.69
N PRO A 79 -3.98 5.66 -4.32
CA PRO A 79 -4.68 5.71 -3.04
C PRO A 79 -5.64 4.54 -2.81
N LEU A 80 -6.46 4.19 -3.81
CA LEU A 80 -7.40 3.06 -3.71
C LEU A 80 -6.67 1.74 -3.52
N LEU A 81 -5.63 1.49 -4.31
CA LEU A 81 -4.79 0.30 -4.17
C LEU A 81 -4.09 0.27 -2.80
N ALA A 82 -3.58 1.41 -2.31
CA ALA A 82 -2.98 1.50 -0.98
C ALA A 82 -3.98 1.19 0.15
N MET A 83 -5.24 1.63 0.04
CA MET A 83 -6.30 1.26 0.98
C MET A 83 -6.55 -0.25 0.98
N CYS A 84 -6.72 -0.85 -0.21
CA CYS A 84 -6.88 -2.30 -0.34
C CYS A 84 -5.70 -3.07 0.25
N PHE A 85 -4.47 -2.58 0.05
CA PHE A 85 -3.29 -3.17 0.68
C PHE A 85 -3.36 -3.09 2.21
N GLY A 86 -3.71 -1.92 2.75
CA GLY A 86 -3.85 -1.72 4.20
C GLY A 86 -4.84 -2.69 4.83
N VAL A 87 -6.01 -2.87 4.20
CA VAL A 87 -7.03 -3.84 4.64
C VAL A 87 -6.50 -5.27 4.57
N ALA A 88 -5.89 -5.67 3.45
CA ALA A 88 -5.35 -7.01 3.27
C ALA A 88 -4.19 -7.32 4.24
N LEU A 89 -3.37 -6.32 4.54
CA LEU A 89 -2.28 -6.41 5.50
C LEU A 89 -2.81 -6.58 6.93
N GLY A 90 -3.82 -5.78 7.30
CA GLY A 90 -4.50 -5.88 8.58
C GLY A 90 -5.16 -7.25 8.78
N ALA A 91 -5.90 -7.72 7.78
CA ALA A 91 -6.56 -9.03 7.83
C ALA A 91 -5.58 -10.20 7.99
N ARG A 92 -4.41 -10.14 7.33
CA ARG A 92 -3.35 -11.15 7.49
C ARG A 92 -2.69 -11.09 8.86
N ALA A 93 -2.56 -9.89 9.43
CA ALA A 93 -1.95 -9.72 10.75
C ALA A 93 -2.81 -10.35 11.85
N THR A 94 -4.14 -10.30 11.73
CA THR A 94 -5.06 -10.98 12.67
C THR A 94 -5.15 -12.49 12.41
N ALA A 95 -5.36 -12.91 11.16
CA ALA A 95 -5.55 -14.33 10.83
C ALA A 95 -4.30 -15.19 11.12
N ALA A 96 -3.10 -14.64 10.92
CA ALA A 96 -1.85 -15.38 11.16
C ALA A 96 -1.64 -15.75 12.64
N ASP A 97 -2.22 -14.98 13.58
CA ASP A 97 -2.11 -15.27 15.01
C ASP A 97 -3.09 -16.34 15.49
N GLU A 98 -4.27 -16.41 14.88
CA GLU A 98 -5.25 -17.46 15.14
C GLU A 98 -4.75 -18.79 14.58
N GLU A 99 -4.27 -18.81 13.33
CA GLU A 99 -3.86 -20.04 12.65
C GLU A 99 -2.57 -20.66 13.24
N SER A 100 -1.69 -19.84 13.81
CA SER A 100 -0.43 -20.30 14.40
C SER A 100 -0.55 -20.77 15.85
N GLY A 101 -1.69 -20.59 16.51
CA GLY A 101 -1.86 -20.86 17.95
C GLY A 101 -0.94 -20.01 18.84
N THR A 102 -0.27 -19.00 18.26
CA THR A 102 0.72 -18.17 18.97
C THR A 102 0.04 -17.30 20.02
N LEU A 103 -1.26 -17.02 19.86
CA LEU A 103 -2.07 -16.30 20.83
C LEU A 103 -2.10 -17.00 22.20
N ASP A 104 -2.29 -18.32 22.24
CA ASP A 104 -2.30 -19.11 23.48
C ASP A 104 -0.89 -19.17 24.11
N LEU A 105 0.16 -19.28 23.30
CA LEU A 105 1.54 -19.27 23.77
C LEU A 105 2.00 -17.90 24.32
N LEU A 106 1.51 -16.79 23.75
CA LEU A 106 1.78 -15.43 24.22
C LEU A 106 1.02 -15.10 25.51
N LEU A 107 -0.23 -15.58 25.63
CA LEU A 107 -1.04 -15.41 26.85
C LEU A 107 -0.56 -16.30 28.02
N ALA A 108 0.20 -17.36 27.74
CA ALA A 108 0.84 -18.19 28.75
C ALA A 108 2.05 -17.49 29.43
N HIS A 109 2.61 -16.44 28.82
CA HIS A 109 3.64 -15.60 29.45
C HIS A 109 3.01 -14.33 30.05
N PRO A 110 3.56 -13.79 31.16
CA PRO A 110 3.04 -12.59 31.82
C PRO A 110 3.39 -11.33 31.00
N VAL A 111 2.76 -11.16 29.84
CA VAL A 111 2.91 -10.00 28.96
C VAL A 111 1.63 -9.19 28.99
N THR A 112 1.73 -7.88 29.22
CA THR A 112 0.55 -7.02 29.27
C THR A 112 -0.05 -6.82 27.87
N ARG A 113 -1.38 -6.92 27.74
CA ARG A 113 -2.09 -6.81 26.44
C ARG A 113 -1.77 -5.51 25.69
N THR A 114 -1.55 -4.42 26.43
CA THR A 114 -1.19 -3.10 25.91
C THR A 114 0.20 -3.05 25.28
N GLU A 115 1.18 -3.77 25.84
CA GLU A 115 2.55 -3.80 25.33
C GLU A 115 2.63 -4.58 24.01
N VAL A 116 1.85 -5.65 23.88
CA VAL A 116 1.69 -6.40 22.61
C VAL A 116 1.03 -5.55 21.54
N LEU A 117 -0.04 -4.81 21.88
CA LEU A 117 -0.71 -3.88 20.97
C LEU A 117 0.23 -2.77 20.48
N LEU A 118 1.00 -2.16 21.39
CA LEU A 118 1.96 -1.10 21.06
C LEU A 118 3.09 -1.60 20.16
N GLN A 119 3.63 -2.79 20.41
CA GLN A 119 4.67 -3.38 19.57
C GLN A 119 4.16 -3.72 18.16
N ARG A 120 2.91 -4.19 18.04
CA ARG A 120 2.26 -4.47 16.75
C ARG A 120 1.93 -3.20 15.98
N PHE A 121 1.41 -2.20 16.68
CA PHE A 121 1.14 -0.89 16.08
C PHE A 121 2.46 -0.23 15.62
N GLY A 122 3.50 -0.34 16.43
CA GLY A 122 4.86 0.06 16.06
C GLY A 122 5.41 -0.71 14.85
N ALA A 123 5.06 -1.98 14.67
CA ALA A 123 5.44 -2.76 13.49
C ALA A 123 4.72 -2.33 12.20
N LEU A 124 3.45 -1.93 12.32
CA LEU A 124 2.68 -1.39 11.20
C LEU A 124 3.13 0.03 10.83
N ALA A 125 3.46 0.85 11.82
CA ALA A 125 3.83 2.26 11.63
C ALA A 125 5.31 2.46 11.28
N CYS A 126 6.22 1.72 11.91
CA CYS A 126 7.65 1.91 11.76
C CYS A 126 8.21 0.97 10.68
N ARG A 127 8.17 1.43 9.43
CA ARG A 127 8.90 0.81 8.31
C ARG A 127 10.39 1.13 8.44
N PRO A 128 11.30 0.19 8.73
CA PRO A 128 12.72 0.50 8.75
C PRO A 128 13.20 0.60 7.29
N ARG A 129 13.63 1.80 6.91
CA ARG A 129 14.18 2.14 5.58
C ARG A 129 15.62 1.61 5.37
N ARG A 130 16.20 1.00 6.40
CA ARG A 130 17.58 0.51 6.44
C ARG A 130 17.50 -1.01 6.40
N TRP A 131 17.76 -1.71 5.29
CA TRP A 131 18.19 -3.14 5.29
C TRP A 131 18.44 -3.67 3.86
N ALA A 132 18.89 -2.81 2.94
CA ALA A 132 19.27 -3.20 1.58
C ALA A 132 20.60 -3.98 1.49
N TRP A 133 21.26 -4.33 2.61
CA TRP A 133 22.65 -4.83 2.59
C TRP A 133 22.95 -6.07 3.44
N ARG A 134 21.98 -6.75 4.06
CA ARG A 134 22.24 -7.98 4.81
C ARG A 134 21.16 -9.02 4.53
N CYS A 135 21.58 -10.25 4.24
CA CYS A 135 20.81 -11.40 3.72
C CYS A 135 20.70 -11.36 2.18
N GLY A 136 21.71 -11.78 1.41
CA GLY A 136 22.63 -12.89 1.70
C GLY A 136 21.85 -14.21 1.59
N TRP A 137 22.07 -14.91 0.49
CA TRP A 137 21.57 -16.26 0.20
C TRP A 137 21.90 -17.25 1.33
N ALA A 138 20.89 -18.00 1.76
CA ALA A 138 20.88 -19.38 2.25
C ALA A 138 19.51 -19.66 2.87
#